data_AF-A0A534KP90-F1
#
_entry.id   AF-A0A534KP90-F1
#
_cell.length_a   1.000
_cell.length_b   1.000
_cell.length_c   1.000
_cell.angle_alpha   90.00
_cell.angle_beta   90.00
_cell.angle_gamma   90.00
#
_symmetry.space_group_name_H-M   'P 1'
#
loop_
_entity.id
_entity.type
_entity.pdbx_description
1 polymer ?
#
loop_
_entity_poly.entity_id
_entity_poly.type
_entity_poly.pdbx_seq_one_letter_code
_entity_poly.pdbx_strand_id
1 'polypeptide(L)'
;MVLVLFFPGGILGARPPHGTMTSACANADLKSDPDSVPSSSSGRVRFACAFTPSFIPAFTVSGLPPGHFVKAQAMLTGFVAPYASLWIYDARDNTARPCGDRDGHLQIPSGKTLKILTGDWNYCAEFLNVGQAGLPTFSVTWTVS
;
A
#
# COMPACT_ATOMS: atom_id res chain seq x y z
N MET A 1 -6.11 56.43 -13.78
CA MET A 1 -5.81 55.09 -14.33
C MET A 1 -6.62 54.09 -13.50
N VAL A 2 -7.74 53.59 -14.04
CA VAL A 2 -8.64 52.66 -13.33
C VAL A 2 -8.18 51.24 -13.68
N LEU A 3 -7.72 50.49 -12.67
CA LEU A 3 -7.37 49.08 -12.84
C LEU A 3 -8.65 48.25 -12.77
N VAL A 4 -9.21 47.91 -13.93
CA VAL A 4 -10.34 46.99 -14.05
C VAL A 4 -9.79 45.57 -14.02
N LEU A 5 -10.02 44.86 -12.91
CA LEU A 5 -9.76 43.43 -12.80
C LEU A 5 -10.90 42.68 -13.48
N PHE A 6 -10.66 42.21 -14.70
CA PHE A 6 -11.53 41.23 -15.36
C PHE A 6 -11.24 39.84 -14.77
N PHE A 7 -12.21 39.25 -14.07
CA PHE A 7 -12.19 37.83 -13.73
C PHE A 7 -12.86 37.06 -14.88
N PRO A 8 -12.12 36.31 -15.72
CA PRO A 8 -12.75 35.52 -16.76
C PRO A 8 -13.32 34.24 -16.15
N GLY A 9 -14.60 34.00 -16.37
CA GLY A 9 -15.22 32.68 -16.24
C GLY A 9 -15.59 32.27 -14.82
N GLY A 10 -16.86 31.90 -14.63
CA GLY A 10 -17.33 31.29 -13.40
C GLY A 10 -16.52 30.06 -12.99
N ILE A 11 -16.62 29.70 -11.71
CA ILE A 11 -16.00 28.52 -11.12
C ILE A 11 -16.39 27.30 -11.96
N LEU A 12 -15.48 26.82 -12.83
CA LEU A 12 -15.59 25.53 -13.48
C LEU A 12 -15.72 24.50 -12.36
N GLY A 13 -16.95 24.05 -12.12
CA GLY A 13 -17.39 23.04 -11.16
C GLY A 13 -16.49 22.88 -9.94
N ALA A 14 -16.88 23.46 -8.81
CA ALA A 14 -16.32 23.11 -7.50
C ALA A 14 -16.69 21.65 -7.16
N ARG A 15 -16.04 20.69 -7.83
CA ARG A 15 -16.09 19.28 -7.48
C ARG A 15 -15.09 19.08 -6.35
N PRO A 16 -15.52 18.55 -5.19
CA PRO A 16 -14.58 18.22 -4.13
C PRO A 16 -13.46 17.32 -4.68
N PRO A 17 -12.19 17.53 -4.29
CA PRO A 17 -11.11 16.64 -4.70
C PRO A 17 -11.44 15.22 -4.19
N HIS A 18 -11.35 14.24 -5.09
CA HIS A 18 -11.56 12.84 -4.78
C HIS A 18 -10.22 12.12 -4.81
N GLY A 19 -9.93 11.38 -3.74
CA GLY A 19 -8.74 10.55 -3.70
C GLY A 19 -8.90 9.28 -4.52
N THR A 20 -7.82 8.85 -5.13
CA THR A 20 -7.74 7.62 -5.91
C THR A 20 -6.66 6.72 -5.34
N MET A 21 -6.89 5.42 -5.42
CA MET A 21 -5.91 4.39 -5.10
C MET A 21 -5.59 3.63 -6.37
N THR A 22 -4.33 3.65 -6.78
CA THR A 22 -3.88 3.09 -8.06
C THR A 22 -2.77 2.08 -7.83
N SER A 23 -2.97 0.84 -8.29
CA SER A 23 -1.92 -0.18 -8.30
C SER A 23 -0.84 0.20 -9.32
N ALA A 24 0.44 0.09 -8.96
CA ALA A 24 1.53 0.37 -9.89
C ALA A 24 1.89 -0.83 -10.78
N CYS A 25 1.51 -2.04 -10.35
CA CYS A 25 1.63 -3.30 -11.11
C CYS A 25 0.51 -4.26 -10.72
N ALA A 26 0.35 -5.38 -11.43
CA ALA A 26 -0.61 -6.41 -11.05
C ALA A 26 -0.13 -7.19 -9.82
N ASN A 27 -1.05 -7.86 -9.09
CA ASN A 27 -0.68 -8.72 -7.96
C ASN A 27 0.37 -9.79 -8.36
N ALA A 28 0.26 -10.34 -9.58
CA ALA A 28 1.20 -11.33 -10.11
C ALA A 28 2.61 -10.76 -10.38
N ASP A 29 2.75 -9.45 -10.46
CA ASP A 29 4.01 -8.75 -10.76
C ASP A 29 4.72 -8.24 -9.50
N LEU A 30 4.06 -8.31 -8.34
CA LEU A 30 4.67 -7.95 -7.06
C LEU A 30 5.91 -8.82 -6.80
N LYS A 31 7.01 -8.17 -6.44
CA LYS A 31 8.26 -8.79 -6.04
C LYS A 31 8.32 -8.90 -4.52
N SER A 32 8.73 -10.05 -4.04
CA SER A 32 9.00 -10.30 -2.63
C SER A 32 10.44 -9.93 -2.28
N ASP A 33 10.67 -9.39 -1.09
CA ASP A 33 12.01 -9.25 -0.52
C ASP A 33 12.00 -9.66 0.96
N PRO A 34 12.66 -10.78 1.34
CA PRO A 34 13.51 -11.63 0.48
C PRO A 34 12.71 -12.42 -0.58
N ASP A 35 13.37 -12.81 -1.68
CA ASP A 35 12.78 -13.62 -2.77
C ASP A 35 12.41 -15.05 -2.35
N SER A 36 12.99 -15.53 -1.26
CA SER A 36 12.67 -16.83 -0.68
C SER A 36 12.90 -16.82 0.83
N VAL A 37 12.20 -17.70 1.54
CA VAL A 37 12.34 -17.87 2.99
C VAL A 37 12.64 -19.34 3.30
N PRO A 38 13.56 -19.65 4.23
CA PRO A 38 13.85 -21.03 4.61
C PRO A 38 12.66 -21.71 5.28
N SER A 39 12.58 -23.03 5.17
CA SER A 39 11.67 -23.83 6.01
C SER A 39 12.01 -23.68 7.49
N SER A 40 10.99 -23.82 8.34
CA SER A 40 11.04 -23.62 9.80
C SER A 40 11.46 -22.21 10.25
N SER A 41 11.41 -21.22 9.34
CA SER A 41 11.74 -19.83 9.67
C SER A 41 10.51 -19.04 10.12
N SER A 42 10.76 -17.95 10.83
CA SER A 42 9.79 -16.91 11.17
C SER A 42 10.41 -15.56 10.84
N GLY A 43 9.61 -14.61 10.39
CA GLY A 43 10.14 -13.32 9.95
C GLY A 43 9.13 -12.50 9.18
N ARG A 44 9.65 -11.75 8.22
CA ARG A 44 8.88 -10.79 7.41
C ARG A 44 9.30 -10.85 5.96
N VAL A 45 8.37 -10.54 5.07
CA VAL A 45 8.60 -10.39 3.63
C VAL A 45 7.90 -9.12 3.16
N ARG A 46 8.63 -8.30 2.40
CA ARG A 46 8.13 -7.08 1.79
C ARG A 46 7.63 -7.38 0.39
N PHE A 47 6.61 -6.65 -0.06
CA PHE A 47 6.17 -6.68 -1.45
C PHE A 47 6.06 -5.28 -2.04
N ALA A 48 6.68 -5.12 -3.21
CA ALA A 48 6.65 -3.90 -4.02
C ALA A 48 6.65 -4.29 -5.50
N CYS A 49 6.35 -3.35 -6.39
CA CYS A 49 6.48 -3.63 -7.83
C CYS A 49 7.96 -3.70 -8.25
N ALA A 50 8.83 -2.92 -7.60
CA ALA A 50 10.28 -3.07 -7.70
C ALA A 50 10.98 -2.41 -6.50
N PHE A 51 12.08 -3.00 -6.00
CA PHE A 51 12.87 -2.45 -4.89
C PHE A 51 14.11 -1.66 -5.37
N THR A 52 15.00 -2.31 -6.12
CA THR A 52 16.30 -1.76 -6.57
C THR A 52 16.65 -2.36 -7.93
N PRO A 53 17.28 -1.63 -8.88
CA PRO A 53 17.72 -0.22 -8.83
C PRO A 53 16.61 0.79 -9.16
N SER A 54 15.47 0.33 -9.68
CA SER A 54 14.28 1.15 -9.90
C SER A 54 13.29 0.85 -8.79
N PHE A 55 12.99 1.85 -7.96
CA PHE A 55 12.01 1.71 -6.89
C PHE A 55 10.61 2.03 -7.44
N ILE A 56 9.70 1.07 -7.41
CA ILE A 56 8.30 1.24 -7.82
C ILE A 56 7.42 0.71 -6.68
N PRO A 57 6.58 1.58 -6.06
CA PRO A 57 5.72 1.17 -4.95
C PRO A 57 4.71 0.11 -5.40
N ALA A 58 4.09 -0.60 -4.47
CA ALA A 58 3.00 -1.51 -4.81
C ALA A 58 1.76 -0.74 -5.33
N PHE A 59 1.42 0.36 -4.66
CA PHE A 59 0.32 1.24 -5.05
C PHE A 59 0.56 2.68 -4.56
N THR A 60 -0.17 3.61 -5.15
CA THR A 60 -0.14 5.03 -4.78
C THR A 60 -1.54 5.51 -4.43
N VAL A 61 -1.65 6.33 -3.38
CA VAL A 61 -2.84 7.13 -3.07
C VAL A 61 -2.58 8.57 -3.49
N SER A 62 -3.42 9.10 -4.38
CA SER A 62 -3.27 10.44 -4.97
C SER A 62 -4.62 11.15 -5.13
N GLY A 63 -4.63 12.35 -5.71
CA GLY A 63 -5.87 13.12 -5.94
C GLY A 63 -6.39 13.92 -4.74
N LEU A 64 -5.68 13.87 -3.60
CA LEU A 64 -5.95 14.66 -2.40
C LEU A 64 -4.70 15.44 -1.94
N PRO A 65 -4.86 16.58 -1.25
CA PRO A 65 -3.72 17.31 -0.67
C PRO A 65 -2.92 16.44 0.33
N PRO A 66 -1.65 16.76 0.59
CA PRO A 66 -0.86 16.08 1.62
C PRO A 66 -1.56 16.08 2.98
N GLY A 67 -1.49 14.96 3.72
CA GLY A 67 -2.16 14.81 5.02
C GLY A 67 -3.64 14.40 4.96
N HIS A 68 -4.23 14.33 3.77
CA HIS A 68 -5.56 13.75 3.56
C HIS A 68 -5.47 12.23 3.28
N PHE A 69 -6.61 11.54 3.38
CA PHE A 69 -6.71 10.10 3.22
C PHE A 69 -7.86 9.69 2.32
N VAL A 70 -7.71 8.53 1.67
CA VAL A 70 -8.83 7.74 1.14
C VAL A 70 -9.32 6.76 2.20
N LYS A 71 -10.61 6.45 2.19
CA LYS A 71 -11.12 5.28 2.91
C LYS A 71 -11.09 4.09 1.96
N ALA A 72 -10.41 3.03 2.35
CA ALA A 72 -10.28 1.85 1.51
C ALA A 72 -10.48 0.58 2.34
N GLN A 73 -11.23 -0.38 1.81
CA GLN A 73 -11.36 -1.71 2.39
C GLN A 73 -10.51 -2.69 1.58
N ALA A 74 -9.71 -3.50 2.27
CA ALA A 74 -8.96 -4.59 1.66
C ALA A 74 -9.75 -5.89 1.72
N MET A 75 -9.70 -6.65 0.62
CA MET A 75 -10.06 -8.05 0.56
C MET A 75 -8.80 -8.87 0.30
N LEU A 76 -8.53 -9.83 1.19
CA LEU A 76 -7.39 -10.73 1.09
C LEU A 76 -7.86 -12.10 0.61
N THR A 77 -7.25 -12.64 -0.44
CA THR A 77 -7.52 -13.99 -0.96
C THR A 77 -6.26 -14.83 -0.87
N GLY A 78 -6.34 -16.03 -0.29
CA GLY A 78 -5.18 -16.91 -0.10
C GLY A 78 -4.20 -16.49 1.00
N PHE A 79 -4.49 -15.41 1.73
CA PHE A 79 -3.70 -14.99 2.90
C PHE A 79 -4.01 -15.88 4.10
N VAL A 80 -3.29 -16.98 4.22
CA VAL A 80 -3.47 -18.02 5.24
C VAL A 80 -2.15 -18.35 5.94
N ALA A 81 -2.19 -19.15 7.01
CA ALA A 81 -0.98 -19.64 7.67
C ALA A 81 0.00 -20.22 6.63
N PRO A 82 1.32 -19.94 6.74
CA PRO A 82 2.03 -19.43 7.92
C PRO A 82 2.04 -17.90 8.09
N TYR A 83 1.32 -17.12 7.26
CA TYR A 83 1.21 -15.69 7.49
C TYR A 83 0.47 -15.38 8.80
N ALA A 84 0.99 -14.43 9.56
CA ALA A 84 0.45 -13.97 10.83
C ALA A 84 -0.21 -12.59 10.72
N SER A 85 0.37 -11.68 9.94
CA SER A 85 -0.11 -10.31 9.81
C SER A 85 0.28 -9.73 8.45
N LEU A 86 -0.55 -8.83 7.91
CA LEU A 86 -0.27 -8.05 6.71
C LEU A 86 -0.40 -6.57 7.03
N TRP A 87 0.52 -5.78 6.52
CA TRP A 87 0.61 -4.35 6.73
C TRP A 87 0.84 -3.64 5.40
N ILE A 88 0.42 -2.39 5.32
CA ILE A 88 0.98 -1.41 4.38
C ILE A 88 1.95 -0.51 5.15
N TYR A 89 2.95 0.03 4.46
CA TYR A 89 3.91 0.98 5.03
C TYR A 89 4.37 1.98 3.96
N ASP A 90 4.94 3.11 4.39
CA ASP A 90 5.47 4.13 3.48
C ASP A 90 6.54 3.51 2.58
N ALA A 91 6.32 3.58 1.27
CA ALA A 91 7.20 3.02 0.27
C ALA A 91 8.68 3.46 0.43
N ARG A 92 8.92 4.68 0.95
CA ARG A 92 10.27 5.23 1.16
C ARG A 92 11.00 4.64 2.36
N ASP A 93 10.29 3.94 3.24
CA ASP A 93 10.91 3.27 4.39
C ASP A 93 11.70 2.02 3.95
N ASN A 94 13.02 2.18 3.91
CA ASN A 94 13.97 1.13 3.61
C ASN A 94 14.55 0.43 4.86
N THR A 95 14.03 0.73 6.05
CA THR A 95 14.58 0.20 7.30
C THR A 95 14.34 -1.30 7.43
N ALA A 96 15.21 -1.97 8.19
CA ALA A 96 15.11 -3.40 8.51
C ALA A 96 14.29 -3.64 9.80
N ARG A 97 13.13 -2.98 9.96
CA ARG A 97 12.25 -3.10 11.12
C ARG A 97 11.10 -4.09 10.91
N PRO A 98 10.48 -4.63 11.98
CA PRO A 98 9.21 -5.36 11.93
C PRO A 98 8.14 -4.59 11.16
N CYS A 99 7.14 -5.29 10.61
CA CYS A 99 6.16 -4.64 9.74
C CYS A 99 5.34 -3.58 10.50
N GLY A 100 5.01 -3.86 11.76
CA GLY A 100 4.31 -2.94 12.66
C GLY A 100 5.15 -1.79 13.24
N ASP A 101 6.45 -1.69 12.91
CA ASP A 101 7.34 -0.64 13.40
C ASP A 101 7.87 0.25 12.25
N ARG A 102 7.31 0.09 11.05
CA ARG A 102 7.66 0.87 9.86
C ARG A 102 7.00 2.23 9.84
N ASP A 103 7.57 3.17 9.12
CA ASP A 103 6.98 4.50 8.98
C ASP A 103 5.67 4.40 8.19
N GLY A 104 4.62 5.07 8.71
CA GLY A 104 3.28 5.03 8.13
C GLY A 104 2.56 3.69 8.23
N HIS A 105 3.07 2.71 9.01
CA HIS A 105 2.50 1.37 9.04
C HIS A 105 1.00 1.36 9.37
N LEU A 106 0.24 0.55 8.63
CA LEU A 106 -1.16 0.27 8.92
C LEU A 106 -1.40 -1.22 8.70
N GLN A 107 -1.88 -1.90 9.73
CA GLN A 107 -2.28 -3.30 9.59
C GLN A 107 -3.47 -3.38 8.63
N ILE A 108 -3.54 -4.47 7.86
CA ILE A 108 -4.66 -4.81 6.98
C ILE A 108 -5.48 -5.93 7.63
N PRO A 109 -6.36 -5.61 8.60
CA PRO A 109 -7.30 -6.60 9.13
C PRO A 109 -8.37 -6.91 8.07
N SER A 110 -8.71 -8.19 7.95
CA SER A 110 -9.73 -8.65 7.01
C SER A 110 -11.07 -7.95 7.25
N GLY A 111 -11.66 -7.42 6.17
CA GLY A 111 -13.01 -6.83 6.17
C GLY A 111 -13.14 -5.45 6.81
N LYS A 112 -12.05 -4.78 7.19
CA LYS A 112 -12.09 -3.43 7.78
C LYS A 112 -11.76 -2.34 6.77
N THR A 113 -12.41 -1.20 6.92
CA THR A 113 -12.07 0.03 6.20
C THR A 113 -10.93 0.74 6.91
N LEU A 114 -9.89 1.09 6.16
CA LEU A 114 -8.72 1.83 6.60
C LEU A 114 -8.74 3.26 6.06
N LYS A 115 -8.09 4.17 6.79
CA LYS A 115 -7.77 5.51 6.30
C LYS A 115 -6.33 5.49 5.81
N ILE A 116 -6.12 5.57 4.50
CA ILE A 116 -4.80 5.51 3.88
C ILE A 116 -4.44 6.90 3.39
N LEU A 117 -3.37 7.47 3.92
CA LEU A 117 -2.92 8.81 3.54
C LEU A 117 -2.45 8.86 2.09
N THR A 118 -2.54 10.04 1.48
CA THR A 118 -1.88 10.34 0.20
C THR A 118 -0.40 9.99 0.29
N GLY A 119 0.11 9.19 -0.65
CA GLY A 119 1.48 8.71 -0.63
C GLY A 119 1.69 7.44 -1.45
N ASP A 120 2.92 6.97 -1.43
CA ASP A 120 3.35 5.72 -2.07
C ASP A 120 3.47 4.63 -1.00
N TRP A 121 3.00 3.43 -1.31
CA TRP A 121 2.83 2.38 -0.31
C TRP A 121 3.32 1.02 -0.80
N ASN A 122 3.89 0.25 0.13
CA ASN A 122 4.31 -1.13 -0.05
C ASN A 122 3.64 -2.05 0.96
N TYR A 123 3.66 -3.36 0.71
CA TYR A 123 3.14 -4.35 1.65
C TYR A 123 4.25 -5.00 2.47
N CYS A 124 3.97 -5.34 3.72
CA CYS A 124 4.86 -6.13 4.58
C CYS A 124 4.04 -7.21 5.28
N ALA A 125 4.37 -8.46 5.05
CA ALA A 125 3.73 -9.60 5.72
C ALA A 125 4.68 -10.20 6.75
N GLU A 126 4.15 -10.51 7.93
CA GLU A 126 4.86 -11.31 8.94
C GLU A 126 4.38 -12.75 8.86
N PHE A 127 5.30 -13.69 9.08
CA PHE A 127 5.04 -15.11 9.00
C PHE A 127 5.73 -15.87 10.13
N LEU A 128 5.16 -17.01 10.52
CA LEU A 128 5.64 -17.85 11.60
C LEU A 128 5.73 -19.31 11.16
N ASN A 129 6.83 -19.98 11.49
CA ASN A 129 7.03 -21.42 11.33
C ASN A 129 6.70 -21.92 9.91
N VAL A 130 7.41 -21.39 8.90
CA VAL A 130 7.19 -21.77 7.49
C VAL A 130 7.34 -23.27 7.29
N GLY A 131 6.33 -23.92 6.72
CA GLY A 131 6.38 -25.35 6.40
C GLY A 131 7.26 -25.67 5.18
N GLN A 132 7.39 -26.95 4.84
CA GLN A 132 8.13 -27.38 3.64
C GLN A 132 7.54 -26.84 2.33
N ALA A 133 6.24 -26.51 2.31
CA ALA A 133 5.56 -25.93 1.16
C ALA A 133 5.89 -24.43 0.95
N GLY A 134 6.61 -23.79 1.87
CA GLY A 134 6.92 -22.37 1.79
C GLY A 134 5.73 -21.47 2.17
N LEU A 135 5.78 -20.22 1.70
CA LEU A 135 4.70 -19.26 1.84
C LEU A 135 3.71 -19.40 0.66
N PRO A 136 2.39 -19.48 0.90
CA PRO A 136 1.41 -19.53 -0.17
C PRO A 136 1.30 -18.19 -0.89
N THR A 137 0.91 -18.21 -2.17
CA THR A 137 0.53 -16.99 -2.89
C THR A 137 -0.77 -16.41 -2.33
N PHE A 138 -0.83 -15.09 -2.22
CA PHE A 138 -2.05 -14.36 -1.88
C PHE A 138 -2.24 -13.16 -2.79
N SER A 139 -3.44 -12.59 -2.79
CA SER A 139 -3.74 -11.34 -3.48
C SER A 139 -4.43 -10.34 -2.55
N VAL A 140 -4.21 -9.05 -2.83
CA VAL A 140 -4.88 -7.94 -2.16
C VAL A 140 -5.72 -7.20 -3.20
N THR A 141 -6.99 -6.97 -2.89
CA THR A 141 -7.87 -6.12 -3.68
C THR A 141 -8.43 -5.01 -2.81
N TRP A 142 -8.41 -3.78 -3.33
CA TRP A 142 -8.87 -2.60 -2.60
C TRP A 142 -10.16 -2.05 -3.21
N THR A 143 -11.10 -1.67 -2.33
CA THR A 143 -12.29 -0.91 -2.69
C THR A 143 -12.25 0.44 -2.00
N VAL A 144 -12.24 1.53 -2.77
CA VAL A 144 -12.24 2.91 -2.26
C VAL A 144 -13.68 3.40 -2.07
N SER A 145 -13.95 4.09 -0.96
CA SER A 145 -15.27 4.63 -0.58
C SER A 145 -15.22 6.12 -0.23
#